data_AF-A0AAV2LVM3-F1
#
_entry.id   AF-A0AAV2LVM3-F1
#
_cell.length_a   1.000
_cell.length_b   1.000
_cell.length_c   1.000
_cell.angle_alpha   90.00
_cell.angle_beta   90.00
_cell.angle_gamma   90.00
#
_symmetry.space_group_name_H-M   'P 1'
#
loop_
_entity.id
_entity.type
_entity.pdbx_description
1 polymer ?
#
loop_
_entity_poly.entity_id
_entity_poly.type
_entity_poly.pdbx_seq_one_letter_code
_entity_poly.pdbx_strand_id
1 'polypeptide(L)'
;MALIAKMFGGGKGGKGPSTQEAIQKLRDTEDMLSKKQEFLEKKIHHELELAKRHGTRNKRAAIQALKRKKRLEKQLEQIDGTLSTIEFQRDSLENANTNTEVLKNMGYAAKA
;
A
#
# COMPACT_ATOMS: atom_id res chain seq x y z
N MET A 1 36.18 31.43 -3.31
CA MET A 1 35.55 30.09 -3.12
C MET A 1 34.13 30.27 -2.51
N ALA A 2 33.19 30.85 -3.25
CA ALA A 2 31.83 31.16 -2.72
C ALA A 2 30.69 30.68 -3.66
N LEU A 3 31.02 29.86 -4.66
CA LEU A 3 30.09 29.45 -5.72
C LEU A 3 29.40 28.10 -5.45
N ILE A 4 29.92 27.29 -4.53
CA ILE A 4 29.37 25.94 -4.25
C ILE A 4 28.26 25.98 -3.18
N ALA A 5 28.30 26.89 -2.22
CA ALA A 5 27.26 27.03 -1.19
C ALA A 5 25.91 27.53 -1.75
N LYS A 6 25.90 28.16 -2.93
CA LYS A 6 24.70 28.69 -3.59
C LYS A 6 23.99 27.67 -4.49
N MET A 7 24.60 26.51 -4.75
CA MET A 7 23.93 25.39 -5.42
C MET A 7 23.22 24.42 -4.45
N PHE A 8 23.44 24.59 -3.14
CA PHE A 8 22.77 23.82 -2.08
C PHE A 8 21.94 24.71 -1.14
N GLY A 9 21.51 25.89 -1.63
CA GLY A 9 20.79 26.87 -0.85
C GLY A 9 19.43 27.23 -1.45
N GLY A 10 18.37 26.84 -0.75
CA GLY A 10 17.23 27.75 -0.58
C GLY A 10 16.09 27.62 -1.58
N GLY A 11 15.54 26.42 -1.76
CA GLY A 11 14.16 26.27 -2.21
C GLY A 11 13.19 26.54 -1.05
N LYS A 12 12.77 27.79 -0.88
CA LYS A 12 11.63 28.17 -0.04
C LYS A 12 10.38 27.41 -0.52
N GLY A 13 9.82 26.59 0.36
CA GLY A 13 8.39 26.71 0.69
C GLY A 13 7.36 26.09 -0.26
N GLY A 14 7.68 25.02 -0.96
CA GLY A 14 6.62 24.04 -1.22
C GLY A 14 6.34 23.37 0.11
N LYS A 15 5.25 23.73 0.82
CA LYS A 15 4.78 22.90 1.93
C LYS A 15 4.73 21.47 1.38
N GLY A 16 5.54 20.57 1.95
CA GLY A 16 5.36 19.14 1.68
C GLY A 16 3.89 18.79 1.90
N PRO A 17 3.35 17.76 1.23
CA PRO A 17 1.94 17.41 1.35
C PRO A 17 1.55 17.41 2.82
N SER A 18 0.43 18.05 3.15
CA SER A 18 -0.03 18.10 4.53
C SER A 18 -0.16 16.68 5.09
N THR A 19 -0.03 16.50 6.41
CA THR A 19 -0.21 15.18 7.04
C THR A 19 -1.54 14.54 6.62
N GLN A 20 -2.59 15.36 6.48
CA GLN A 20 -3.90 14.93 6.00
C GLN A 20 -3.88 14.48 4.53
N GLU A 21 -3.20 15.20 3.64
CA GLU A 21 -3.01 14.76 2.24
C GLU A 21 -2.20 13.46 2.16
N ALA A 22 -1.18 13.29 3.01
CA ALA A 22 -0.39 12.06 3.06
C ALA A 22 -1.25 10.87 3.50
N ILE A 23 -2.04 11.03 4.57
CA ILE A 23 -3.00 10.02 5.04
C ILE A 23 -4.01 9.68 3.94
N GLN A 24 -4.55 10.68 3.23
CA GLN A 24 -5.51 10.43 2.16
C GLN A 24 -4.89 9.62 1.01
N LYS A 25 -3.66 9.95 0.60
CA LYS A 25 -2.94 9.17 -0.43
C LYS A 25 -2.68 7.73 -0.01
N LEU A 26 -2.40 7.48 1.27
CA LEU A 26 -2.23 6.12 1.79
C LEU A 26 -3.55 5.35 1.70
N ARG A 27 -4.68 5.95 2.12
CA ARG A 27 -6.02 5.36 1.98
C ARG A 27 -6.38 5.04 0.53
N ASP A 28 -6.13 5.98 -0.39
CA ASP A 28 -6.38 5.74 -1.82
C ASP A 28 -5.53 4.58 -2.36
N THR A 29 -4.31 4.41 -1.83
CA THR A 29 -3.41 3.30 -2.19
C THR A 29 -3.88 1.98 -1.59
N GLU A 30 -4.35 1.97 -0.34
CA GLU A 30 -4.96 0.79 0.31
C GLU A 30 -6.18 0.29 -0.47
N ASP A 31 -7.07 1.20 -0.88
CA ASP A 31 -8.25 0.87 -1.68
C ASP A 31 -7.86 0.24 -3.03
N MET A 32 -6.81 0.77 -3.67
CA MET A 32 -6.30 0.22 -4.93
C MET A 32 -5.71 -1.18 -4.74
N LEU A 33 -4.92 -1.37 -3.68
CA LEU A 33 -4.31 -2.66 -3.37
C LEU A 33 -5.35 -3.70 -2.97
N SER A 34 -6.35 -3.32 -2.19
CA SER A 34 -7.49 -4.17 -1.82
C SER A 34 -8.28 -4.64 -3.04
N LYS A 35 -8.60 -3.74 -3.98
CA LYS A 35 -9.24 -4.10 -5.25
C LYS A 35 -8.37 -5.05 -6.09
N LYS A 36 -7.04 -4.87 -6.06
CA LYS A 36 -6.09 -5.74 -6.76
C LYS A 36 -5.99 -7.12 -6.09
N GLN A 37 -6.05 -7.19 -4.77
CA GLN A 37 -6.12 -8.42 -4.00
C GLN A 37 -7.35 -9.24 -4.40
N GLU A 38 -8.55 -8.66 -4.34
CA GLU A 38 -9.79 -9.33 -4.75
C GLU A 38 -9.74 -9.84 -6.21
N PHE A 39 -9.15 -9.05 -7.10
CA PHE A 39 -8.99 -9.43 -8.50
C PHE A 39 -8.07 -10.66 -8.66
N LEU A 40 -6.96 -10.69 -7.92
CA LEU A 40 -6.02 -11.81 -7.92
C LEU A 40 -6.67 -13.06 -7.34
N GLU A 41 -7.41 -12.95 -6.24
CA GLU A 41 -8.16 -14.06 -5.62
C GLU A 41 -9.18 -14.67 -6.60
N LYS A 42 -9.97 -13.83 -7.28
CA LYS A 42 -10.92 -14.28 -8.32
C LYS A 42 -10.20 -15.01 -9.46
N LYS A 43 -9.04 -14.53 -9.89
CA LYS A 43 -8.22 -15.21 -10.92
C LYS A 43 -7.62 -16.52 -10.43
N ILE A 44 -7.14 -16.59 -9.19
CA ILE A 44 -6.62 -17.82 -8.57
C ILE A 44 -7.71 -18.89 -8.55
N HIS A 45 -8.92 -18.52 -8.11
CA HIS A 45 -10.08 -19.41 -8.11
C HIS A 45 -10.40 -19.90 -9.52
N HIS A 46 -10.41 -19.00 -10.51
CA HIS A 46 -10.65 -19.38 -11.91
C HIS A 46 -9.64 -20.40 -12.44
N GLU A 47 -8.33 -20.18 -12.21
CA GLU A 47 -7.29 -21.13 -12.64
C GLU A 47 -7.39 -22.48 -11.92
N LEU A 48 -7.83 -22.48 -10.66
CA LEU A 48 -8.10 -23.72 -9.92
C LEU A 48 -9.26 -24.49 -10.56
N GLU A 49 -10.35 -23.82 -10.91
CA GLU A 49 -11.49 -24.44 -11.58
C GLU A 49 -11.12 -24.98 -12.97
N LEU A 50 -10.29 -24.25 -13.74
CA LEU A 50 -9.74 -24.75 -15.00
C LEU A 50 -8.89 -26.01 -14.79
N ALA A 51 -8.04 -26.02 -13.76
CA ALA A 51 -7.22 -27.18 -13.44
C ALA A 51 -8.08 -28.42 -13.11
N LYS A 52 -9.14 -28.24 -12.30
CA LYS A 52 -10.08 -29.32 -11.96
C LYS A 52 -10.82 -29.85 -13.20
N ARG A 53 -11.31 -28.95 -14.07
CA ARG A 53 -12.02 -29.33 -15.31
C ARG A 53 -11.13 -30.13 -16.28
N HIS A 54 -9.85 -29.78 -16.37
CA HIS A 54 -8.91 -30.45 -17.27
C HIS A 54 -8.22 -31.67 -16.63
N GLY A 55 -8.28 -31.85 -15.31
CA GLY A 55 -7.49 -32.85 -14.58
C GLY A 55 -7.63 -34.28 -15.09
N THR A 56 -8.84 -34.69 -15.48
CA THR A 56 -9.13 -36.06 -15.95
C THR A 56 -9.00 -36.24 -17.47
N ARG A 57 -9.07 -35.15 -18.24
CA ARG A 57 -9.13 -35.20 -19.72
C ARG A 57 -7.85 -34.71 -20.40
N ASN A 58 -7.18 -33.73 -19.79
CA ASN A 58 -6.00 -33.08 -20.35
C ASN A 58 -5.05 -32.64 -19.23
N LYS A 59 -4.20 -33.60 -18.81
CA LYS A 59 -3.18 -33.39 -17.78
C LYS A 59 -2.25 -32.21 -18.09
N ARG A 60 -1.90 -31.99 -19.37
CA ARG A 60 -1.01 -30.89 -19.77
C ARG A 60 -1.66 -29.53 -19.51
N ALA A 61 -2.93 -29.37 -19.89
CA ALA A 61 -3.68 -28.14 -19.63
C ALA A 61 -3.87 -27.89 -18.13
N ALA A 62 -4.17 -28.94 -17.35
CA ALA A 62 -4.30 -28.83 -15.90
C ALA A 62 -3.00 -28.36 -15.22
N ILE A 63 -1.85 -28.94 -15.60
CA ILE A 63 -0.54 -28.52 -15.06
C ILE A 63 -0.23 -27.05 -15.41
N GLN A 64 -0.57 -26.60 -16.62
CA GLN A 64 -0.38 -25.20 -17.01
C GLN A 64 -1.24 -24.25 -16.17
N ALA A 65 -2.51 -24.60 -15.91
CA ALA A 65 -3.39 -23.83 -15.03
C ALA A 65 -2.84 -23.74 -13.61
N LEU A 66 -2.36 -24.86 -13.04
CA LEU A 66 -1.72 -24.87 -11.72
C LEU A 66 -0.45 -24.01 -11.65
N LYS A 67 0.37 -23.99 -12.72
CA LYS A 67 1.54 -23.10 -12.79
C LYS A 67 1.13 -21.62 -12.81
N ARG A 68 0.08 -21.27 -13.56
CA ARG A 68 -0.46 -19.89 -13.56
C ARG A 68 -1.02 -19.51 -12.20
N LYS A 69 -1.80 -20.39 -11.57
CA LYS A 69 -2.31 -20.24 -10.20
C LYS A 69 -1.17 -19.94 -9.23
N LYS A 70 -0.12 -20.76 -9.21
CA LYS A 70 1.03 -20.57 -8.30
C LYS A 70 1.73 -19.21 -8.49
N ARG A 71 1.81 -18.71 -9.72
CA ARG A 71 2.38 -17.37 -9.98
C ARG A 71 1.47 -16.26 -9.47
N LEU A 72 0.16 -16.40 -9.62
CA LEU A 72 -0.82 -15.43 -9.10
C LEU A 72 -0.82 -15.42 -7.56
N GLU A 73 -0.69 -16.57 -6.91
CA GLU A 73 -0.57 -16.68 -5.45
C GLU A 73 0.67 -15.93 -4.93
N LYS A 74 1.81 -16.04 -5.61
CA LYS A 74 3.00 -15.26 -5.26
C LYS A 74 2.78 -13.75 -5.43
N GLN A 75 2.01 -13.33 -6.44
CA GLN A 75 1.67 -11.93 -6.61
C GLN A 75 0.72 -11.43 -5.52
N LEU A 76 -0.24 -12.28 -5.11
CA LEU A 76 -1.16 -11.98 -4.01
C LEU A 76 -0.40 -11.75 -2.70
N GLU A 77 0.50 -12.68 -2.34
CA GLU A 77 1.34 -12.58 -1.14
C GLU A 77 2.16 -11.27 -1.09
N GLN A 78 2.69 -10.82 -2.24
CA GLN A 78 3.39 -9.54 -2.32
C GLN A 78 2.47 -8.34 -2.11
N ILE A 79 1.25 -8.40 -2.65
CA ILE A 79 0.25 -7.34 -2.47
C ILE A 79 -0.18 -7.28 -1.00
N ASP A 80 -0.43 -8.42 -0.37
CA ASP A 80 -0.83 -8.49 1.04
C ASP A 80 0.24 -7.88 1.96
N GLY A 81 1.53 -8.22 1.73
CA GLY A 81 2.63 -7.63 2.50
C GLY A 81 2.80 -6.13 2.26
N THR A 82 2.56 -5.66 1.04
CA THR A 82 2.60 -4.23 0.70
C THR A 82 1.45 -3.48 1.37
N LEU A 83 0.24 -4.04 1.31
CA LEU A 83 -0.96 -3.48 1.92
C LEU A 83 -0.78 -3.34 3.43
N SER A 84 -0.34 -4.40 4.12
CA SER A 84 -0.07 -4.36 5.57
C SER A 84 0.96 -3.29 5.96
N THR A 85 1.99 -3.09 5.13
CA THR A 85 2.98 -2.03 5.38
C THR A 85 2.36 -0.64 5.26
N ILE A 86 1.49 -0.43 4.28
CA ILE A 86 0.82 0.86 4.05
C ILE A 86 -0.20 1.15 5.15
N GLU A 87 -1.01 0.16 5.54
CA GLU A 87 -1.94 0.28 6.66
C GLU A 87 -1.22 0.67 7.95
N PHE A 88 -0.09 0.01 8.24
CA PHE A 88 0.75 0.35 9.39
C PHE A 88 1.29 1.80 9.32
N GLN A 89 1.71 2.25 8.14
CA GLN A 89 2.19 3.62 7.93
C GLN A 89 1.08 4.66 8.10
N ARG A 90 -0.12 4.38 7.57
CA ARG A 90 -1.30 5.23 7.74
C ARG A 90 -1.65 5.36 9.21
N ASP A 91 -1.77 4.25 9.92
CA ASP A 91 -2.12 4.24 11.34
C ASP A 91 -1.07 4.98 12.19
N SER A 92 0.21 4.79 11.86
CA SER A 92 1.30 5.52 12.51
C SER A 92 1.19 7.03 12.31
N LEU A 93 0.85 7.49 11.09
CA LEU A 93 0.66 8.91 10.80
C LEU A 93 -0.60 9.48 11.47
N GLU A 94 -1.71 8.75 11.47
CA GLU A 94 -2.95 9.17 12.13
C GLU A 94 -2.76 9.31 13.64
N ASN A 95 -2.04 8.37 14.27
CA ASN A 95 -1.68 8.43 15.68
C ASN A 95 -0.75 9.61 15.98
N ALA A 96 0.30 9.82 15.18
CA ALA A 96 1.21 10.94 15.35
C ALA A 96 0.52 12.30 15.20
N ASN A 97 -0.40 12.41 14.23
CA ASN A 97 -1.19 13.63 14.01
C ASN A 97 -2.11 13.92 15.21
N THR A 98 -2.80 12.89 15.72
CA THR A 98 -3.68 13.02 16.90
C THR A 98 -2.88 13.42 18.14
N ASN A 99 -1.74 12.77 18.39
CA ASN A 99 -0.86 13.11 19.52
C ASN A 99 -0.37 14.56 19.45
N THR A 100 -0.04 15.05 18.25
CA THR A 100 0.40 16.43 18.05
C THR A 100 -0.71 17.43 18.39
N GLU A 101 -1.95 17.18 17.95
CA GLU A 101 -3.08 18.05 18.28
C GLU A 101 -3.42 18.02 19.78
N VAL A 102 -3.32 16.86 20.44
CA VAL A 102 -3.49 16.76 21.90
C VAL A 102 -2.46 17.62 22.63
N LEU A 103 -1.17 17.49 22.29
CA LEU A 103 -0.10 18.27 22.92
C LEU A 103 -0.27 19.77 22.70
N LYS A 104 -0.71 20.17 21.51
CA LYS A 104 -1.02 21.56 21.19
C LYS A 104 -2.16 22.11 22.04
N ASN A 105 -3.24 21.34 22.22
CA ASN A 105 -4.37 21.71 23.08
C ASN A 105 -3.97 21.81 24.55
N MET A 106 -3.13 20.90 25.05
CA MET A 106 -2.56 20.99 26.40
C MET A 106 -1.70 22.26 26.55
N GLY A 107 -0.92 22.61 25.53
CA GLY A 107 -0.13 23.82 25.50
C GLY A 107 -0.97 25.11 25.52
N TYR A 108 -2.16 25.11 24.92
CA TYR A 108 -3.11 26.23 25.05
C TYR A 108 -3.70 26.30 26.45
N ALA A 109 -4.11 25.17 27.02
CA ALA A 109 -4.66 25.11 28.38
C ALA A 109 -3.64 25.55 29.44
N ALA A 110 -2.36 25.20 29.28
CA ALA A 110 -1.30 25.59 30.21
C ALA A 110 -0.92 27.09 30.15
N LYS A 111 -1.34 27.81 29.10
CA LYS A 111 -1.09 29.24 28.91
C LYS A 111 -2.29 30.13 29.26
N ALA A 112 -3.46 29.53 29.45
CA ALA A 112 -4.67 30.19 29.92
C ALA A 112 -4.65 30.29 31.45
#